data_AF-A0A7K2JRL1-F1
#
_entry.id   AF-A0A7K2JRL1-F1
#
_cell.length_a   1.000
_cell.length_b   1.000
_cell.length_c   1.000
_cell.angle_alpha   90.00
_cell.angle_beta   90.00
_cell.angle_gamma   90.00
#
_symmetry.space_group_name_H-M   'P 1'
#
loop_
_entity.id
_entity.type
_entity.pdbx_description
1 polymer ?
#
loop_
_entity_poly.entity_id
_entity_poly.type
_entity_poly.pdbx_seq_one_letter_code
_entity_poly.pdbx_strand_id
1 'polypeptide(L)'
;VMHADDGIVLRLPDADLMSLDLLDQEPSKPGLEYEAEQAPVGAADVVFDKGDVDRVVTDQVGGSALFASRFRECAARALLLPRRSPGKRTPLWQQRQRAAQLLEVASEYGSFPIVLEAVRECLQDVFDVPGLVELMGDVESRKVRLVEVTTPEPSPFARSLLFGYVAQFLYEGDSPLAERRAAALSLDSRLLAELLGQAELRELLDADVLGELERELQWLTEDRRAKDPESVADLLRMLGPLTDAELAERGAEPQWAQELATARRAIKVRIAGADHWAAIEDAGRLRDALGTALPVGVPEAFTEPVKDPLGDLLARHARTHGPFTSVT
;
A
#
# COMPACT_ATOMS: atom_id res chain seq x y z
N VAL A 1 18.03 -7.66 8.61
CA VAL A 1 16.98 -8.00 9.58
C VAL A 1 15.89 -6.97 9.38
N MET A 2 14.78 -7.38 8.77
CA MET A 2 13.58 -6.55 8.71
C MET A 2 12.49 -7.36 9.42
N HIS A 3 11.97 -6.80 10.50
CA HIS A 3 10.67 -7.19 11.03
C HIS A 3 9.64 -6.24 10.42
N ALA A 4 8.53 -6.80 9.98
CA ALA A 4 7.30 -6.07 9.73
C ALA A 4 6.17 -6.94 10.27
N ASP A 5 5.38 -6.38 11.18
CA ASP A 5 4.07 -6.89 11.53
C ASP A 5 3.15 -6.79 10.30
N ASP A 6 2.24 -7.76 10.18
CA ASP A 6 1.09 -7.81 9.28
C ASP A 6 1.26 -8.34 7.84
N GLY A 7 1.82 -9.55 7.67
CA GLY A 7 1.34 -10.41 6.58
C GLY A 7 2.35 -11.38 5.99
N ILE A 8 2.24 -12.63 6.41
CA ILE A 8 3.03 -13.79 5.98
C ILE A 8 2.96 -13.94 4.44
N VAL A 9 4.11 -13.96 3.77
CA VAL A 9 4.23 -14.46 2.39
C VAL A 9 4.50 -15.96 2.47
N LEU A 10 3.53 -16.77 2.07
CA LEU A 10 3.67 -18.22 2.01
C LEU A 10 4.42 -18.62 0.76
N ARG A 11 5.44 -19.45 0.93
CA ARG A 11 6.05 -20.21 -0.15
C ARG A 11 5.21 -21.47 -0.35
N LEU A 12 4.65 -21.64 -1.55
CA LEU A 12 4.10 -22.93 -1.99
C LEU A 12 5.24 -23.95 -2.09
N PRO A 13 5.20 -25.10 -1.40
CA PRO A 13 5.99 -26.25 -1.81
C PRO A 13 5.51 -26.69 -3.20
N ASP A 14 6.47 -27.07 -4.03
CA ASP A 14 6.33 -27.37 -5.46
C ASP A 14 4.92 -27.83 -5.85
N ALA A 15 4.19 -26.97 -6.55
CA ALA A 15 3.18 -27.48 -7.46
C ALA A 15 3.96 -28.30 -8.49
N ASP A 16 3.80 -29.62 -8.48
CA ASP A 16 4.22 -30.58 -9.52
C ASP A 16 3.51 -30.28 -10.87
N LEU A 17 3.50 -29.03 -11.29
CA LEU A 17 3.10 -28.56 -12.60
C LEU A 17 4.38 -28.40 -13.40
N MET A 18 4.83 -29.50 -13.99
CA MET A 18 5.63 -29.63 -15.22
C MET A 18 6.47 -30.92 -15.13
N SER A 19 5.81 -32.08 -15.04
CA SER A 19 6.48 -33.32 -15.44
C SER A 19 6.87 -33.19 -16.93
N LEU A 20 8.18 -33.16 -17.18
CA LEU A 20 8.78 -33.36 -18.48
C LEU A 20 8.41 -34.77 -18.99
N ASP A 21 7.24 -34.90 -19.61
CA ASP A 21 6.87 -36.10 -20.39
C ASP A 21 6.10 -35.74 -21.69
N LEU A 22 6.29 -34.52 -22.21
CA LEU A 22 5.68 -34.05 -23.46
C LEU A 22 6.62 -34.13 -24.68
N LEU A 23 7.40 -35.21 -24.81
CA LEU A 23 8.17 -35.43 -26.04
C LEU A 23 7.64 -36.52 -26.97
N ASP A 24 6.55 -37.24 -26.67
CA ASP A 24 6.14 -38.34 -27.56
C ASP A 24 4.64 -38.62 -27.77
N GLN A 25 3.70 -37.72 -27.45
CA GLN A 25 2.27 -37.96 -27.78
C GLN A 25 1.55 -36.76 -28.42
N GLU A 26 0.81 -37.09 -29.48
CA GLU A 26 0.02 -36.19 -30.34
C GLU A 26 -0.93 -35.26 -29.57
N PRO A 27 -1.28 -34.08 -30.13
CA PRO A 27 -2.07 -33.06 -29.45
C PRO A 27 -3.52 -33.52 -29.27
N SER A 28 -3.80 -34.21 -28.17
CA SER A 28 -5.15 -34.40 -27.68
C SER A 28 -5.55 -33.19 -26.83
N LYS A 29 -6.80 -32.76 -27.05
CA LYS A 29 -7.43 -31.49 -26.62
C LYS A 29 -7.00 -31.01 -25.22
N PRO A 30 -6.74 -29.70 -25.02
CA PRO A 30 -6.48 -29.15 -23.70
C PRO A 30 -7.75 -29.21 -22.86
N GLY A 31 -7.89 -30.28 -22.08
CA GLY A 31 -8.87 -30.41 -21.02
C GLY A 31 -8.21 -30.05 -19.69
N LEU A 32 -7.96 -28.76 -19.48
CA LEU A 32 -7.72 -28.19 -18.15
C LEU A 32 -8.48 -26.86 -18.13
N GLU A 33 -9.78 -26.95 -17.86
CA GLU A 33 -10.56 -25.82 -17.39
C GLU A 33 -9.95 -25.40 -16.06
N TYR A 34 -9.13 -24.34 -16.07
CA TYR A 34 -8.82 -23.61 -14.86
C TYR A 34 -10.13 -22.97 -14.40
N GLU A 35 -10.76 -23.51 -13.37
CA GLU A 35 -11.82 -22.81 -12.66
C GLU A 35 -11.19 -21.58 -11.99
N ALA A 36 -11.32 -20.43 -12.65
CA ALA A 36 -10.83 -19.13 -12.18
C ALA A 36 -11.49 -18.64 -10.86
N GLU A 37 -12.35 -19.47 -10.23
CA GLU A 37 -13.13 -19.12 -9.04
C GLU A 37 -12.53 -19.63 -7.72
N GLN A 38 -11.47 -20.48 -7.72
CA GLN A 38 -10.80 -20.90 -6.49
C GLN A 38 -9.33 -20.51 -6.49
N ALA A 39 -8.94 -19.64 -5.56
CA ALA A 39 -7.54 -19.39 -5.26
C ALA A 39 -6.89 -20.70 -4.77
N PRO A 40 -5.67 -21.05 -5.22
CA PRO A 40 -5.00 -22.30 -4.87
C PRO A 40 -4.60 -22.41 -3.37
N VAL A 41 -4.81 -21.34 -2.59
CA VAL A 41 -4.53 -21.26 -1.15
C VAL A 41 -5.66 -20.49 -0.49
N GLY A 42 -6.19 -21.00 0.61
CA GLY A 42 -7.21 -20.38 1.44
C GLY A 42 -6.75 -20.12 2.88
N ALA A 43 -7.62 -19.54 3.71
CA ALA A 43 -7.34 -19.31 5.12
C ALA A 43 -7.04 -20.62 5.88
N ALA A 44 -7.64 -21.72 5.46
CA ALA A 44 -7.41 -23.03 6.07
C ALA A 44 -5.94 -23.48 5.97
N ASP A 45 -5.19 -23.01 4.96
CA ASP A 45 -3.79 -23.41 4.74
C ASP A 45 -2.80 -22.64 5.63
N VAL A 46 -3.25 -21.56 6.30
CA VAL A 46 -2.44 -20.75 7.22
C VAL A 46 -2.81 -20.90 8.67
N VAL A 47 -3.93 -21.57 8.95
CA VAL A 47 -4.42 -21.78 10.31
C VAL A 47 -3.94 -23.14 10.80
N PHE A 48 -3.17 -23.12 11.88
CA PHE A 48 -2.67 -24.32 12.55
C PHE A 48 -3.31 -24.46 13.92
N ASP A 49 -3.47 -25.70 14.40
CA ASP A 49 -3.78 -25.93 15.81
C ASP A 49 -2.59 -25.46 16.65
N LYS A 50 -2.85 -24.59 17.64
CA LYS A 50 -1.83 -24.07 18.56
C LYS A 50 -1.01 -25.19 19.22
N GLY A 51 -1.62 -26.36 19.46
CA GLY A 51 -0.95 -27.51 20.06
C GLY A 51 0.03 -28.22 19.13
N ASP A 52 -0.11 -28.03 17.82
CA ASP A 52 0.73 -28.66 16.79
C ASP A 52 1.84 -27.74 16.27
N VAL A 53 1.76 -26.42 16.48
CA VAL A 53 2.70 -25.42 15.93
C VAL A 53 4.16 -25.75 16.25
N ASP A 54 4.49 -26.00 17.52
CA ASP A 54 5.86 -26.30 17.96
C ASP A 54 6.44 -27.51 17.22
N ARG A 55 5.63 -28.57 17.09
CA ARG A 55 6.03 -29.80 16.42
C ARG A 55 6.25 -29.57 14.93
N VAL A 56 5.31 -28.92 14.26
CA VAL A 56 5.38 -28.63 12.82
C VAL A 56 6.61 -27.79 12.49
N VAL A 57 6.86 -26.71 13.25
CA VAL A 57 8.03 -25.84 13.02
C VAL A 57 9.32 -26.61 13.26
N THR A 58 9.39 -27.43 14.32
CA THR A 58 10.56 -28.26 14.63
C THR A 58 10.83 -29.31 13.55
N ASP A 59 9.79 -29.93 13.00
CA ASP A 59 9.92 -30.95 11.95
C ASP A 59 10.39 -30.33 10.62
N GLN A 60 9.95 -29.11 10.32
CA GLN A 60 10.25 -28.44 9.04
C GLN A 60 11.54 -27.63 9.03
N VAL A 61 12.04 -27.18 10.20
CA VAL A 61 13.20 -26.27 10.27
C VAL A 61 14.45 -26.86 9.59
N GLY A 62 14.66 -28.18 9.69
CA GLY A 62 15.82 -28.86 9.12
C GLY A 62 15.91 -28.80 7.59
N GLY A 63 14.77 -28.69 6.90
CA GLY A 63 14.70 -28.53 5.45
C GLY A 63 14.83 -27.08 4.95
N SER A 64 14.93 -26.12 5.86
CA SER A 64 14.87 -24.70 5.52
C SER A 64 16.21 -24.12 5.06
N ALA A 65 16.17 -23.12 4.18
CA ALA A 65 17.36 -22.35 3.80
C ALA A 65 17.96 -21.59 4.99
N LEU A 66 17.13 -21.17 5.95
CA LEU A 66 17.56 -20.52 7.18
C LEU A 66 18.47 -21.45 7.99
N PHE A 67 18.02 -22.69 8.22
CA PHE A 67 18.81 -23.69 8.93
C PHE A 67 20.15 -23.96 8.23
N ALA A 68 20.16 -24.11 6.90
CA ALA A 68 21.40 -24.28 6.15
C ALA A 68 22.37 -23.10 6.34
N SER A 69 21.87 -21.86 6.43
CA SER A 69 22.72 -20.70 6.71
C SER A 69 23.24 -20.70 8.15
N ARG A 70 22.39 -20.98 9.14
CA ARG A 70 22.78 -21.05 10.55
C ARG A 70 23.78 -22.16 10.82
N PHE A 71 23.56 -23.35 10.25
CA PHE A 71 24.51 -24.46 10.34
C PHE A 71 25.91 -24.06 9.84
N ARG A 72 26.01 -23.38 8.69
CA ARG A 72 27.27 -22.86 8.16
C ARG A 72 27.94 -21.86 9.11
N GLU A 73 27.17 -20.98 9.74
CA GLU A 73 27.65 -19.99 10.70
C GLU A 73 28.16 -20.65 11.99
N CYS A 74 27.40 -21.58 12.56
CA CYS A 74 27.76 -22.37 13.74
C CYS A 74 29.02 -23.22 13.47
N ALA A 75 29.07 -23.94 12.34
CA ALA A 75 30.23 -24.77 11.97
C ALA A 75 31.50 -23.93 11.77
N ALA A 76 31.37 -22.73 11.21
CA ALA A 76 32.48 -21.80 11.04
C ALA A 76 32.94 -21.21 12.38
N ARG A 77 32.01 -20.86 13.27
CA ARG A 77 32.28 -20.34 14.62
C ARG A 77 32.96 -21.38 15.50
N ALA A 78 32.54 -22.64 15.37
CA ALA A 78 33.14 -23.80 16.04
C ALA A 78 34.46 -24.27 15.40
N LEU A 79 34.94 -23.59 14.34
CA LEU A 79 36.18 -23.90 13.62
C LEU A 79 36.24 -25.33 13.03
N LEU A 80 35.08 -25.95 12.76
CA LEU A 80 35.00 -27.29 12.18
C LEU A 80 35.20 -27.30 10.66
N LEU A 81 34.96 -26.17 10.00
CA LEU A 81 35.17 -26.07 8.56
C LEU A 81 36.69 -26.00 8.27
N PRO A 82 37.24 -26.92 7.45
CA PRO A 82 38.67 -26.93 7.17
C PRO A 82 39.09 -25.63 6.50
N ARG A 83 40.30 -25.13 6.81
CA ARG A 83 40.85 -23.89 6.24
C ARG A 83 42.11 -24.21 5.45
N ARG A 84 42.22 -23.64 4.24
CA ARG A 84 43.37 -23.87 3.34
C ARG A 84 44.63 -23.11 3.76
N SER A 85 44.45 -21.95 4.43
CA SER A 85 45.56 -21.13 4.93
C SER A 85 45.22 -20.64 6.35
N PRO A 86 45.98 -21.06 7.37
CA PRO A 86 45.86 -20.51 8.72
C PRO A 86 46.09 -18.99 8.66
N GLY A 87 45.14 -18.20 9.19
CA GLY A 87 45.24 -16.73 9.24
C GLY A 87 44.51 -15.95 8.15
N LYS A 88 43.97 -16.59 7.08
CA LYS A 88 43.13 -15.91 6.07
C LYS A 88 41.67 -16.34 6.17
N ARG A 89 40.72 -15.39 6.02
CA ARG A 89 39.29 -15.71 5.93
C ARG A 89 39.05 -16.55 4.67
N THR A 90 38.23 -17.60 4.78
CA THR A 90 37.84 -18.45 3.64
C THR A 90 36.81 -17.69 2.80
N PRO A 91 36.89 -17.69 1.45
CA PRO A 91 35.86 -17.12 0.60
C PRO A 91 34.47 -17.73 0.87
N LEU A 92 33.43 -16.90 0.82
CA LEU A 92 32.06 -17.28 1.20
C LEU A 92 31.53 -18.50 0.42
N TRP A 93 31.80 -18.57 -0.88
CA TRP A 93 31.35 -19.68 -1.72
C TRP A 93 31.97 -21.04 -1.31
N GLN A 94 33.25 -21.05 -0.92
CA GLN A 94 33.92 -22.26 -0.40
C GLN A 94 33.38 -22.65 0.96
N GLN A 95 33.04 -21.66 1.79
CA GLN A 95 32.41 -21.89 3.09
C GLN A 95 31.03 -22.52 2.92
N ARG A 96 30.24 -22.06 1.93
CA ARG A 96 28.94 -22.64 1.57
C ARG A 96 29.08 -24.10 1.11
N GLN A 97 29.98 -24.37 0.16
CA GLN A 97 30.19 -25.72 -0.35
C GLN A 97 30.61 -26.70 0.75
N ARG A 98 31.57 -26.31 1.61
CA ARG A 98 32.06 -27.18 2.69
C ARG A 98 31.04 -27.40 3.79
N ALA A 99 30.27 -26.37 4.14
CA ALA A 99 29.21 -26.51 5.12
C ALA A 99 28.08 -27.41 4.61
N ALA A 100 27.73 -27.32 3.34
CA ALA A 100 26.75 -28.23 2.72
C ALA A 100 27.22 -29.69 2.77
N GLN A 101 28.46 -29.97 2.37
CA GLN A 101 29.06 -31.31 2.47
C GLN A 101 29.10 -31.84 3.92
N LEU A 102 29.42 -30.98 4.88
CA LEU A 102 29.40 -31.34 6.29
C LEU A 102 27.98 -31.64 6.78
N LEU A 103 27.00 -30.84 6.34
CA LEU A 103 25.60 -31.03 6.73
C LEU A 103 25.03 -32.33 6.17
N GLU A 104 25.38 -32.70 4.95
CA GLU A 104 24.96 -33.96 4.31
C GLU A 104 25.34 -35.19 5.14
N VAL A 105 26.51 -35.17 5.79
CA VAL A 105 26.94 -36.25 6.69
C VAL A 105 26.37 -36.05 8.10
N ALA A 106 26.33 -34.81 8.60
CA ALA A 106 25.90 -34.52 9.97
C ALA A 106 24.40 -34.74 10.19
N SER A 107 23.57 -34.64 9.14
CA SER A 107 22.12 -34.88 9.19
C SER A 107 21.78 -36.33 9.57
N GLU A 108 22.67 -37.29 9.27
CA GLU A 108 22.53 -38.69 9.69
C GLU A 108 22.71 -38.86 11.22
N TYR A 109 23.29 -37.86 11.89
CA TYR A 109 23.59 -37.88 13.32
C TYR A 109 22.85 -36.75 14.05
N GLY A 110 21.60 -37.01 14.45
CA GLY A 110 20.78 -36.03 15.17
C GLY A 110 21.39 -35.50 16.48
N SER A 111 22.37 -36.21 17.06
CA SER A 111 23.12 -35.76 18.24
C SER A 111 24.34 -34.90 17.92
N PHE A 112 24.58 -34.55 16.65
CA PHE A 112 25.73 -33.73 16.27
C PHE A 112 25.60 -32.32 16.88
N PRO A 113 26.56 -31.85 17.71
CA PRO A 113 26.37 -30.61 18.49
C PRO A 113 26.07 -29.36 17.64
N ILE A 114 26.61 -29.27 16.43
CA ILE A 114 26.35 -28.13 15.55
C ILE A 114 24.96 -28.16 14.93
N VAL A 115 24.41 -29.36 14.68
CA VAL A 115 23.01 -29.49 14.25
C VAL A 115 22.10 -29.01 15.38
N LEU A 116 22.33 -29.48 16.61
CA LEU A 116 21.56 -29.06 17.78
C LEU A 116 21.64 -27.55 18.03
N GLU A 117 22.84 -26.96 17.93
CA GLU A 117 23.00 -25.51 18.10
C GLU A 117 22.33 -24.72 16.97
N ALA A 118 22.41 -25.19 15.72
CA ALA A 118 21.76 -24.52 14.59
C ALA A 118 20.23 -24.57 14.71
N VAL A 119 19.67 -25.70 15.13
CA VAL A 119 18.23 -25.82 15.43
C VAL A 119 17.85 -24.89 16.57
N ARG A 120 18.62 -24.86 17.66
CA ARG A 120 18.38 -23.97 18.80
C ARG A 120 18.40 -22.50 18.38
N GLU A 121 19.40 -22.06 17.60
CA GLU A 121 19.49 -20.68 17.09
C GLU A 121 18.29 -20.36 16.19
N CYS A 122 17.87 -21.27 15.31
CA CYS A 122 16.69 -21.07 14.48
C CYS A 122 15.41 -20.91 15.32
N LEU A 123 15.15 -21.81 16.27
CA LEU A 123 13.90 -21.85 17.03
C LEU A 123 13.81 -20.81 18.16
N GLN A 124 14.94 -20.40 18.74
CA GLN A 124 14.96 -19.53 19.92
C GLN A 124 15.47 -18.12 19.65
N ASP A 125 16.39 -17.94 18.69
CA ASP A 125 17.00 -16.61 18.44
C ASP A 125 16.43 -15.95 17.18
N VAL A 126 15.95 -16.74 16.21
CA VAL A 126 15.42 -16.21 14.94
C VAL A 126 13.89 -16.25 14.90
N PHE A 127 13.30 -17.39 15.22
CA PHE A 127 11.85 -17.52 15.27
C PHE A 127 11.32 -17.14 16.65
N ASP A 128 10.12 -16.55 16.65
CA ASP A 128 9.29 -16.38 17.84
C ASP A 128 8.16 -17.43 17.80
N VAL A 129 8.51 -18.68 18.08
CA VAL A 129 7.54 -19.78 18.11
C VAL A 129 6.49 -19.57 19.21
N PRO A 130 6.83 -19.11 20.43
CA PRO A 130 5.82 -18.78 21.44
C PRO A 130 4.81 -17.73 20.96
N GLY A 131 5.27 -16.66 20.29
CA GLY A 131 4.39 -15.64 19.71
C GLY A 131 3.48 -16.22 18.62
N LEU A 132 3.97 -17.15 17.81
CA LEU A 132 3.15 -17.85 16.82
C LEU A 132 2.07 -18.74 17.47
N VAL A 133 2.41 -19.45 18.56
CA VAL A 133 1.45 -20.25 19.34
C VAL A 133 0.36 -19.37 19.94
N GLU A 134 0.73 -18.20 20.48
CA GLU A 134 -0.23 -17.22 21.01
C GLU A 134 -1.17 -16.70 19.90
N LEU A 135 -0.61 -16.33 18.74
CA LEU A 135 -1.40 -15.87 17.60
C LEU A 135 -2.41 -16.93 17.13
N MET A 136 -1.98 -18.19 17.00
CA MET A 136 -2.90 -19.28 16.62
C MET A 136 -3.98 -19.50 17.68
N GLY A 137 -3.66 -19.38 18.97
CA GLY A 137 -4.64 -19.42 20.05
C GLY A 137 -5.62 -18.24 20.04
N ASP A 138 -5.18 -17.06 19.65
CA ASP A 138 -6.01 -15.87 19.51
C ASP A 138 -6.93 -15.94 18.28
N VAL A 139 -6.48 -16.59 17.20
CA VAL A 139 -7.32 -16.94 16.04
C VAL A 139 -8.37 -18.00 16.45
N GLU A 140 -7.96 -19.06 17.14
CA GLU A 140 -8.87 -20.13 17.63
C GLU A 140 -9.95 -19.57 18.57
N SER A 141 -9.57 -18.67 19.49
CA SER A 141 -10.48 -18.00 20.42
C SER A 141 -11.27 -16.84 19.81
N ARG A 142 -11.09 -16.56 18.52
CA ARG A 142 -11.75 -15.49 17.75
C ARG A 142 -11.48 -14.07 18.26
N LYS A 143 -10.38 -13.86 18.99
CA LYS A 143 -9.89 -12.51 19.32
C LYS A 143 -9.27 -11.85 18.09
N VAL A 144 -8.55 -12.64 17.29
CA VAL A 144 -8.00 -12.24 15.99
C VAL A 144 -8.91 -12.77 14.89
N ARG A 145 -9.29 -11.91 13.95
CA ARG A 145 -10.16 -12.26 12.83
C ARG A 145 -9.34 -12.39 11.56
N LEU A 146 -9.43 -13.55 10.92
CA LEU A 146 -8.91 -13.80 9.59
C LEU A 146 -10.00 -13.50 8.54
N VAL A 147 -9.66 -12.74 7.50
CA VAL A 147 -10.58 -12.37 6.42
C VAL A 147 -9.91 -12.70 5.09
N GLU A 148 -10.58 -13.53 4.29
CA GLU A 148 -10.15 -13.80 2.92
C GLU A 148 -10.71 -12.73 1.98
N VAL A 149 -9.83 -12.15 1.15
CA VAL A 149 -10.22 -11.18 0.12
C VAL A 149 -9.47 -11.49 -1.16
N THR A 150 -10.19 -11.78 -2.23
CA THR A 150 -9.63 -11.90 -3.58
C THR A 150 -9.74 -10.56 -4.29
N THR A 151 -8.61 -9.98 -4.67
CA THR A 151 -8.58 -8.71 -5.41
C THR A 151 -8.12 -8.93 -6.86
N PRO A 152 -8.70 -8.21 -7.84
CA PRO A 152 -8.29 -8.32 -9.24
C PRO A 152 -6.88 -7.78 -9.49
N GLU A 153 -6.41 -6.86 -8.63
CA GLU A 153 -5.04 -6.33 -8.63
C GLU A 153 -4.46 -6.39 -7.20
N PRO A 154 -3.12 -6.48 -7.02
CA PRO A 154 -2.50 -6.49 -5.70
C PRO A 154 -2.79 -5.20 -4.90
N SER A 155 -3.18 -5.35 -3.63
CA SER A 155 -3.37 -4.21 -2.74
C SER A 155 -2.08 -3.42 -2.51
N PRO A 156 -2.12 -2.14 -2.08
CA PRO A 156 -0.90 -1.38 -1.72
C PRO A 156 0.04 -2.15 -0.76
N PHE A 157 -0.50 -2.92 0.19
CA PHE A 157 0.28 -3.74 1.11
C PHE A 157 0.90 -4.95 0.40
N ALA A 158 0.12 -5.68 -0.40
CA ALA A 158 0.62 -6.83 -1.16
C ALA A 158 1.70 -6.43 -2.18
N ARG A 159 1.58 -5.24 -2.79
CA ARG A 159 2.59 -4.70 -3.73
C ARG A 159 3.97 -4.55 -3.09
N SER A 160 4.04 -4.06 -1.86
CA SER A 160 5.30 -3.94 -1.12
C SER A 160 5.96 -5.31 -0.86
N LEU A 161 5.16 -6.31 -0.50
CA LEU A 161 5.62 -7.68 -0.23
C LEU A 161 6.15 -8.39 -1.48
N LEU A 162 5.46 -8.25 -2.62
CA LEU A 162 5.85 -8.87 -3.90
C LEU A 162 7.24 -8.40 -4.37
N PHE A 163 7.59 -7.13 -4.14
CA PHE A 163 8.91 -6.61 -4.50
C PHE A 163 10.02 -7.11 -3.55
N GLY A 164 9.73 -7.19 -2.25
CA GLY A 164 10.65 -7.76 -1.26
C GLY A 164 10.98 -9.22 -1.54
N TYR A 165 9.99 -10.01 -1.95
CA TYR A 165 10.16 -11.38 -2.41
C TYR A 165 11.15 -11.44 -3.59
N VAL A 166 10.92 -10.66 -4.66
CA VAL A 166 11.80 -10.65 -5.85
C VAL A 166 13.26 -10.29 -5.49
N ALA A 167 13.47 -9.32 -4.59
CA ALA A 167 14.80 -8.90 -4.16
C ALA A 167 15.55 -9.98 -3.34
N GLN A 168 14.84 -10.74 -2.50
CA GLN A 168 15.42 -11.83 -1.71
C GLN A 168 15.83 -13.02 -2.58
N PHE A 169 15.00 -13.36 -3.59
CA PHE A 169 15.25 -14.51 -4.47
C PHE A 169 16.24 -14.22 -5.60
N LEU A 170 16.52 -12.95 -5.92
CA LEU A 170 17.58 -12.59 -6.89
C LEU A 170 18.98 -13.06 -6.45
N TYR A 171 19.18 -13.29 -5.15
CA TYR A 171 20.46 -13.70 -4.56
C TYR A 171 20.46 -15.10 -3.93
N GLU A 172 19.33 -15.83 -3.97
CA GLU A 172 19.23 -17.25 -3.56
C GLU A 172 19.61 -18.21 -4.72
N GLY A 173 20.89 -18.21 -5.09
CA GLY A 173 21.63 -19.35 -5.66
C GLY A 173 21.27 -19.89 -7.07
N ASP A 174 22.32 -20.31 -7.79
CA ASP A 174 22.32 -20.99 -9.11
C ASP A 174 21.42 -22.24 -9.17
N SER A 175 20.16 -22.06 -9.57
CA SER A 175 19.24 -23.11 -10.04
C SER A 175 18.51 -22.59 -11.30
N PRO A 176 18.16 -23.43 -12.30
CA PRO A 176 18.05 -23.04 -13.70
C PRO A 176 17.16 -21.84 -13.98
N LEU A 177 17.71 -20.89 -14.73
CA LEU A 177 17.16 -19.57 -15.05
C LEU A 177 15.87 -19.58 -15.89
N ALA A 178 15.42 -20.73 -16.40
CA ALA A 178 14.35 -20.80 -17.40
C ALA A 178 12.94 -20.65 -16.79
N GLU A 179 12.64 -21.38 -15.72
CA GLU A 179 11.35 -21.28 -15.00
C GLU A 179 11.24 -19.99 -14.18
N ARG A 180 12.37 -19.52 -13.64
CA ARG A 180 12.46 -18.27 -12.85
C ARG A 180 12.27 -17.00 -13.69
N ARG A 181 12.62 -17.03 -14.98
CA ARG A 181 12.43 -15.89 -15.89
C ARG A 181 10.97 -15.59 -16.15
N ALA A 182 10.10 -16.61 -16.23
CA ALA A 182 8.68 -16.39 -16.49
C ALA A 182 7.98 -15.63 -15.34
N ALA A 183 8.30 -15.95 -14.08
CA ALA A 183 7.77 -15.24 -12.92
C ALA A 183 8.26 -13.78 -12.85
N ALA A 184 9.54 -13.52 -13.12
CA ALA A 184 10.10 -12.17 -13.14
C ALA A 184 9.65 -11.35 -14.36
N LEU A 185 9.36 -11.99 -15.51
CA LEU A 185 8.83 -11.33 -16.71
C LEU A 185 7.33 -11.03 -16.63
N SER A 186 6.64 -11.53 -15.59
CA SER A 186 5.24 -11.18 -15.29
C SER A 186 5.09 -9.92 -14.41
N LEU A 187 6.21 -9.31 -13.99
CA LEU A 187 6.20 -8.03 -13.28
C LEU A 187 5.70 -6.94 -14.21
N ASP A 188 4.55 -6.37 -13.86
CA ASP A 188 3.91 -5.31 -14.61
C ASP A 188 4.84 -4.10 -14.73
N SER A 189 5.25 -3.81 -15.97
CA SER A 189 6.09 -2.66 -16.33
C SER A 189 5.54 -1.31 -15.82
N ARG A 190 4.22 -1.20 -15.58
CA ARG A 190 3.59 -0.03 -14.93
C ARG A 190 3.96 0.08 -13.46
N LEU A 191 4.02 -1.04 -12.75
CA LEU A 191 4.35 -1.12 -11.33
C LEU A 191 5.83 -0.75 -11.09
N LEU A 192 6.70 -1.13 -12.02
CA LEU A 192 8.09 -0.67 -12.07
C LEU A 192 8.22 0.81 -12.44
N ALA A 193 7.40 1.33 -13.38
CA ALA A 193 7.42 2.73 -13.80
C ALA A 193 6.90 3.69 -12.73
N GLU A 194 5.91 3.30 -11.92
CA GLU A 194 5.41 4.09 -10.78
C GLU A 194 6.44 4.14 -9.64
N LEU A 195 7.15 3.04 -9.37
CA LEU A 195 8.19 2.96 -8.33
C LEU A 195 9.51 3.63 -8.72
N LEU A 196 9.93 3.56 -9.99
CA LEU A 196 11.10 4.29 -10.50
C LEU A 196 10.81 5.79 -10.73
N GLY A 197 9.54 6.21 -10.62
CA GLY A 197 9.09 7.46 -11.22
C GLY A 197 8.37 8.47 -10.34
N GLN A 198 7.77 8.13 -9.17
CA GLN A 198 7.04 9.14 -8.36
C GLN A 198 7.04 8.92 -6.82
N ALA A 199 7.93 8.10 -6.26
CA ALA A 199 7.86 7.71 -4.84
C ALA A 199 8.61 8.60 -3.83
N GLU A 200 8.93 9.87 -4.13
CA GLU A 200 9.54 10.80 -3.14
C GLU A 200 8.88 12.19 -3.07
N LEU A 201 7.74 12.43 -3.74
CA LEU A 201 7.08 13.74 -3.64
C LEU A 201 6.62 14.07 -2.21
N ARG A 202 6.40 13.07 -1.34
CA ARG A 202 5.97 13.31 0.04
C ARG A 202 7.08 13.86 0.95
N GLU A 203 8.35 13.56 0.66
CA GLU A 203 9.50 14.09 1.41
C GLU A 203 10.02 15.43 0.85
N LEU A 204 9.54 15.83 -0.34
CA LEU A 204 9.87 17.09 -1.00
C LEU A 204 8.86 18.22 -0.73
N LEU A 205 7.70 17.93 -0.13
CA LEU A 205 6.67 18.92 0.12
C LEU A 205 6.89 19.58 1.48
N ASP A 206 7.48 20.76 1.46
CA ASP A 206 7.60 21.64 2.61
C ASP A 206 6.21 22.12 3.07
N ALA A 207 5.90 21.93 4.35
CA ALA A 207 4.62 22.32 4.94
C ALA A 207 4.38 23.83 4.84
N ASP A 208 5.45 24.63 4.92
CA ASP A 208 5.36 26.08 4.82
C ASP A 208 4.97 26.49 3.39
N VAL A 209 5.51 25.81 2.37
CA VAL A 209 5.17 26.04 0.95
C VAL A 209 3.72 25.64 0.67
N LEU A 210 3.22 24.56 1.27
CA LEU A 210 1.81 24.17 1.14
C LEU A 210 0.89 25.22 1.77
N GLY A 211 1.24 25.77 2.94
CA GLY A 211 0.50 26.85 3.58
C GLY A 211 0.53 28.15 2.78
N GLU A 212 1.66 28.48 2.13
CA GLU A 212 1.76 29.61 1.20
C GLU A 212 0.85 29.44 -0.02
N LEU A 213 0.91 28.26 -0.64
CA LEU A 213 0.08 27.94 -1.80
C LEU A 213 -1.41 27.96 -1.46
N GLU A 214 -1.81 27.40 -0.31
CA GLU A 214 -3.20 27.45 0.14
C GLU A 214 -3.67 28.90 0.34
N ARG A 215 -2.88 29.76 1.00
CA ARG A 215 -3.22 31.19 1.12
C ARG A 215 -3.32 31.88 -0.24
N GLU A 216 -2.49 31.51 -1.21
CA GLU A 216 -2.55 32.05 -2.57
C GLU A 216 -3.81 31.58 -3.32
N LEU A 217 -4.18 30.30 -3.18
CA LEU A 217 -5.40 29.73 -3.74
C LEU A 217 -6.66 30.30 -3.09
N GLN A 218 -6.60 30.60 -1.80
CA GLN A 218 -7.65 31.26 -1.02
C GLN A 218 -7.73 32.78 -1.24
N TRP A 219 -6.79 33.36 -2.01
CA TRP A 219 -6.69 34.81 -2.26
C TRP A 219 -6.48 35.64 -0.97
N LEU A 220 -5.75 35.07 -0.02
CA LEU A 220 -5.38 35.72 1.24
C LEU A 220 -4.00 36.40 1.18
N THR A 221 -3.30 36.29 0.05
CA THR A 221 -2.02 36.98 -0.17
C THR A 221 -2.23 38.43 -0.61
N GLU A 222 -1.34 39.34 -0.22
CA GLU A 222 -1.43 40.78 -0.53
C GLU A 222 -1.57 41.05 -2.04
N ASP A 223 -0.92 40.25 -2.90
CA ASP A 223 -0.98 40.41 -4.35
C ASP A 223 -2.36 40.08 -4.94
N ARG A 224 -3.10 39.16 -4.31
CA ARG A 224 -4.40 38.63 -4.76
C ARG A 224 -5.61 39.17 -4.01
N ARG A 225 -5.43 40.12 -3.08
CA ARG A 225 -6.57 40.77 -2.42
C ARG A 225 -7.50 41.37 -3.46
N ALA A 226 -8.80 41.32 -3.19
CA ALA A 226 -9.83 41.92 -4.02
C ALA A 226 -9.62 43.43 -4.11
N LYS A 227 -9.68 43.98 -5.33
CA LYS A 227 -9.42 45.41 -5.59
C LYS A 227 -10.64 46.15 -6.14
N ASP A 228 -11.63 45.41 -6.62
CA ASP A 228 -12.82 45.91 -7.29
C ASP A 228 -13.99 44.89 -7.22
N PRO A 229 -15.20 45.28 -7.64
CA PRO A 229 -16.34 44.35 -7.71
C PRO A 229 -16.11 43.13 -8.61
N GLU A 230 -15.30 43.24 -9.66
CA GLU A 230 -15.02 42.11 -10.55
C GLU A 230 -14.20 41.02 -9.84
N SER A 231 -13.25 41.44 -8.99
CA SER A 231 -12.48 40.55 -8.12
C SER A 231 -13.41 39.72 -7.21
N VAL A 232 -14.48 40.33 -6.70
CA VAL A 232 -15.49 39.63 -5.87
C VAL A 232 -16.27 38.61 -6.70
N ALA A 233 -16.62 38.93 -7.95
CA ALA A 233 -17.27 37.98 -8.84
C ALA A 233 -16.38 36.76 -9.12
N ASP A 234 -15.08 36.99 -9.33
CA ASP A 234 -14.10 35.91 -9.50
C ASP A 234 -13.91 35.08 -8.23
N LEU A 235 -13.87 35.69 -7.04
CA LEU A 235 -13.83 34.97 -5.77
C LEU A 235 -15.01 34.02 -5.61
N LEU A 236 -16.25 34.50 -5.84
CA LEU A 236 -17.45 33.67 -5.74
C LEU A 236 -17.47 32.53 -6.77
N ARG A 237 -16.92 32.77 -7.96
CA ARG A 237 -16.81 31.76 -9.02
C ARG A 237 -15.75 30.69 -8.68
N MET A 238 -14.61 31.09 -8.13
CA MET A 238 -13.47 30.21 -7.87
C MET A 238 -13.57 29.48 -6.54
N LEU A 239 -13.88 30.19 -5.45
CA LEU A 239 -13.95 29.63 -4.09
C LEU A 239 -15.33 29.04 -3.78
N GLY A 240 -16.39 29.58 -4.39
CA GLY A 240 -17.78 29.24 -4.07
C GLY A 240 -18.41 30.24 -3.10
N PRO A 241 -19.46 29.83 -2.36
CA PRO A 241 -20.17 30.73 -1.46
C PRO A 241 -19.29 31.22 -0.31
N LEU A 242 -19.31 32.53 -0.05
CA LEU A 242 -18.52 33.19 1.00
C LEU A 242 -19.40 34.11 1.86
N THR A 243 -19.10 34.18 3.15
CA THR A 243 -19.71 35.13 4.08
C THR A 243 -19.15 36.54 3.91
N ASP A 244 -19.84 37.54 4.47
CA ASP A 244 -19.35 38.92 4.51
C ASP A 244 -17.97 39.03 5.20
N ALA A 245 -17.73 38.22 6.23
CA ALA A 245 -16.45 38.20 6.96
C ALA A 245 -15.31 37.64 6.12
N GLU A 246 -15.55 36.54 5.41
CA GLU A 246 -14.56 35.91 4.52
C GLU A 246 -14.21 36.79 3.31
N LEU A 247 -15.21 37.50 2.77
CA LEU A 247 -14.99 38.50 1.72
C LEU A 247 -14.13 39.66 2.24
N ALA A 248 -14.43 40.17 3.43
CA ALA A 248 -13.65 41.25 4.05
C ALA A 248 -12.19 40.84 4.33
N GLU A 249 -11.97 39.60 4.76
CA GLU A 249 -10.61 39.05 4.96
C GLU A 249 -9.78 39.11 3.67
N ARG A 250 -10.42 38.84 2.52
CA ARG A 250 -9.82 38.91 1.18
C ARG A 250 -9.76 40.33 0.61
N GLY A 251 -10.11 41.35 1.40
CA GLY A 251 -10.02 42.77 1.02
C GLY A 251 -11.25 43.31 0.29
N ALA A 252 -12.34 42.55 0.19
CA ALA A 252 -13.55 43.03 -0.45
C ALA A 252 -14.28 44.06 0.43
N GLU A 253 -14.71 45.16 -0.18
CA GLU A 253 -15.61 46.10 0.48
C GLU A 253 -17.06 45.57 0.49
N PRO A 254 -17.84 45.78 1.57
CA PRO A 254 -19.20 45.26 1.66
C PRO A 254 -20.14 45.69 0.52
N GLN A 255 -19.88 46.86 -0.07
CA GLN A 255 -20.68 47.40 -1.18
C GLN A 255 -20.52 46.61 -2.48
N TRP A 256 -19.36 46.00 -2.72
CA TRP A 256 -19.07 45.30 -3.99
C TRP A 256 -19.95 44.05 -4.19
N ALA A 257 -20.17 43.26 -3.14
CA ALA A 257 -21.08 42.12 -3.21
C ALA A 257 -22.55 42.56 -3.44
N GLN A 258 -22.94 43.70 -2.87
CA GLN A 258 -24.28 44.28 -3.04
C GLN A 258 -24.48 44.83 -4.47
N GLU A 259 -23.45 45.44 -5.05
CA GLU A 259 -23.44 45.89 -6.45
C GLU A 259 -23.64 44.70 -7.40
N LEU A 260 -22.90 43.60 -7.20
CA LEU A 260 -23.06 42.37 -7.98
C LEU A 260 -24.45 41.76 -7.83
N ALA A 261 -25.04 41.80 -6.63
CA ALA A 261 -26.40 41.34 -6.40
C ALA A 261 -27.44 42.20 -7.13
N THR A 262 -27.25 43.53 -7.11
CA THR A 262 -28.10 44.48 -7.84
C THR A 262 -28.00 44.27 -9.36
N ALA A 263 -26.81 43.95 -9.85
CA ALA A 263 -26.54 43.59 -11.23
C ALA A 263 -26.97 42.15 -11.61
N ARG A 264 -27.57 41.39 -10.67
CA ARG A 264 -28.00 39.98 -10.83
C ARG A 264 -26.87 39.03 -11.21
N ARG A 265 -25.67 39.26 -10.71
CA ARG A 265 -24.49 38.40 -10.87
C ARG A 265 -24.16 37.59 -9.61
N ALA A 266 -24.57 38.08 -8.45
CA ALA A 266 -24.46 37.37 -7.18
C ALA A 266 -25.83 37.21 -6.51
N ILE A 267 -25.97 36.19 -5.68
CA ILE A 267 -27.16 35.92 -4.88
C ILE A 267 -26.77 35.76 -3.41
N LYS A 268 -27.66 36.18 -2.51
CA LYS A 268 -27.51 35.94 -1.07
C LYS A 268 -28.33 34.71 -0.70
N VAL A 269 -27.69 33.73 -0.08
CA VAL A 269 -28.26 32.44 0.30
C VAL A 269 -27.92 32.08 1.74
N ARG A 270 -28.71 31.19 2.35
CA ARG A 270 -28.47 30.71 3.72
C ARG A 270 -27.89 29.29 3.68
N ILE A 271 -26.67 29.12 4.16
CA ILE A 271 -26.00 27.81 4.25
C ILE A 271 -25.63 27.59 5.72
N ALA A 272 -25.99 26.42 6.28
CA ALA A 272 -25.72 26.06 7.68
C ALA A 272 -26.11 27.14 8.72
N GLY A 273 -27.16 27.93 8.45
CA GLY A 273 -27.63 28.98 9.36
C GLY A 273 -26.93 30.34 9.23
N ALA A 274 -25.93 30.48 8.36
CA ALA A 274 -25.25 31.75 8.07
C ALA A 274 -25.53 32.24 6.64
N ASP A 275 -25.46 33.56 6.47
CA ASP A 275 -25.67 34.20 5.17
C ASP A 275 -24.38 34.18 4.35
N HIS A 276 -24.49 33.70 3.10
CA HIS A 276 -23.39 33.62 2.15
C HIS A 276 -23.79 34.32 0.85
N TRP A 277 -22.82 34.96 0.22
CA TRP A 277 -22.87 35.39 -1.16
C TRP A 277 -22.42 34.25 -2.05
N ALA A 278 -23.12 34.00 -3.15
CA ALA A 278 -22.74 33.01 -4.15
C ALA A 278 -22.90 33.60 -5.55
N ALA A 279 -22.16 33.07 -6.52
CA ALA A 279 -22.38 33.38 -7.93
C ALA A 279 -23.77 32.89 -8.35
N ILE A 280 -24.47 33.65 -9.19
CA ILE A 280 -25.84 33.29 -9.61
C ILE A 280 -25.86 31.96 -10.38
N GLU A 281 -24.77 31.64 -11.08
CA GLU A 281 -24.55 30.41 -11.85
C GLU A 281 -24.52 29.15 -10.98
N ASP A 282 -24.33 29.29 -9.67
CA ASP A 282 -24.31 28.17 -8.72
C ASP A 282 -25.66 27.91 -8.06
N ALA A 283 -26.69 28.68 -8.39
CA ALA A 283 -28.01 28.55 -7.79
C ALA A 283 -28.55 27.10 -7.84
N GLY A 284 -28.55 26.46 -9.01
CA GLY A 284 -28.97 25.07 -9.17
C GLY A 284 -28.14 24.09 -8.33
N ARG A 285 -26.81 24.25 -8.33
CA ARG A 285 -25.90 23.40 -7.52
C ARG A 285 -26.18 23.51 -6.03
N LEU A 286 -26.36 24.73 -5.51
CA LEU A 286 -26.60 24.96 -4.08
C LEU A 286 -27.97 24.47 -3.62
N ARG A 287 -28.99 24.59 -4.48
CA ARG A 287 -30.31 24.03 -4.21
C ARG A 287 -30.25 22.50 -4.17
N ASP A 288 -29.65 21.89 -5.18
CA ASP A 288 -29.72 20.43 -5.36
C ASP A 288 -28.75 19.67 -4.44
N ALA A 289 -27.59 20.25 -4.11
CA ALA A 289 -26.62 19.62 -3.21
C ALA A 289 -26.91 19.88 -1.72
N LEU A 290 -27.28 21.11 -1.36
CA LEU A 290 -27.38 21.54 0.05
C LEU A 290 -28.82 21.81 0.50
N GLY A 291 -29.81 21.71 -0.39
CA GLY A 291 -31.21 22.07 -0.07
C GLY A 291 -31.41 23.57 0.14
N THR A 292 -30.52 24.40 -0.39
CA THR A 292 -30.51 25.85 -0.15
C THR A 292 -31.73 26.53 -0.77
N ALA A 293 -32.45 27.34 0.00
CA ALA A 293 -33.54 28.16 -0.52
C ALA A 293 -32.99 29.30 -1.38
N LEU A 294 -33.39 29.37 -2.65
CA LEU A 294 -32.95 30.39 -3.59
C LEU A 294 -33.81 31.67 -3.49
N PRO A 295 -33.20 32.86 -3.63
CA PRO A 295 -33.94 34.10 -3.66
C PRO A 295 -34.81 34.22 -4.92
N VAL A 296 -35.83 35.06 -4.86
CA VAL A 296 -36.71 35.34 -6.02
C VAL A 296 -35.94 36.05 -7.13
N GLY A 297 -36.20 35.69 -8.39
CA GLY A 297 -35.63 36.35 -9.56
C GLY A 297 -34.39 35.70 -10.17
N VAL A 298 -34.00 34.49 -9.74
CA VAL A 298 -32.98 33.67 -10.41
C VAL A 298 -33.56 33.13 -11.73
N PRO A 299 -32.92 33.39 -12.89
CA PRO A 299 -33.32 32.82 -14.18
C PRO A 299 -33.32 31.28 -14.20
N GLU A 300 -34.27 30.69 -14.92
CA GLU A 300 -34.45 29.23 -15.02
C GLU A 300 -33.17 28.51 -15.52
N ALA A 301 -32.43 29.14 -16.44
CA ALA A 301 -31.17 28.63 -16.98
C ALA A 301 -30.10 28.34 -15.90
N PHE A 302 -30.11 29.04 -14.76
CA PHE A 302 -29.18 28.80 -13.65
C PHE A 302 -29.71 27.81 -12.61
N THR A 303 -30.91 27.28 -12.82
CA THR A 303 -31.57 26.32 -11.94
C THR A 303 -31.73 24.94 -12.58
N GLU A 304 -31.18 24.75 -13.78
CA GLU A 304 -31.15 23.45 -14.45
C GLU A 304 -30.35 22.43 -13.62
N PRO A 305 -30.86 21.19 -13.47
CA PRO A 305 -30.16 20.17 -12.71
C PRO A 305 -28.82 19.81 -13.33
N VAL A 306 -27.78 19.75 -12.51
CA VAL A 306 -26.45 19.27 -12.90
C VAL A 306 -26.33 17.79 -12.52
N LYS A 307 -25.48 17.03 -13.23
CA LYS A 307 -25.34 15.57 -13.05
C LYS A 307 -24.91 15.18 -11.62
N ASP A 308 -23.95 15.90 -11.04
CA ASP A 308 -23.42 15.63 -9.70
C ASP A 308 -23.14 16.97 -8.96
N PRO A 309 -24.18 17.61 -8.39
CA PRO A 309 -24.04 18.93 -7.79
C PRO A 309 -23.21 18.90 -6.50
N LEU A 310 -23.25 17.81 -5.73
CA LEU A 310 -22.43 17.66 -4.53
C LEU A 310 -20.96 17.42 -4.90
N GLY A 311 -20.70 16.52 -5.85
CA GLY A 311 -19.34 16.29 -6.36
C GLY A 311 -18.72 17.54 -6.96
N ASP A 312 -19.48 18.37 -7.68
CA ASP A 312 -19.02 19.67 -8.21
C ASP A 312 -18.58 20.63 -7.08
N LEU A 313 -19.37 20.75 -6.01
CA LEU A 313 -19.04 21.61 -4.86
C LEU A 313 -17.80 21.11 -4.13
N LEU A 314 -17.72 19.80 -3.88
CA LEU A 314 -16.56 19.17 -3.24
C LEU A 314 -15.30 19.28 -4.10
N ALA A 315 -15.42 19.07 -5.42
CA ALA A 315 -14.30 19.20 -6.35
C ALA A 315 -13.81 20.65 -6.43
N ARG A 316 -14.70 21.64 -6.33
CA ARG A 316 -14.30 23.05 -6.23
C ARG A 316 -13.58 23.32 -4.92
N HIS A 317 -14.15 22.90 -3.80
CA HIS A 317 -13.55 23.06 -2.47
C HIS A 317 -12.13 22.44 -2.44
N ALA A 318 -11.97 21.24 -3.00
CA ALA A 318 -10.70 20.53 -3.06
C ALA A 318 -9.62 21.19 -3.94
N ARG A 319 -10.00 22.05 -4.89
CA ARG A 319 -9.03 22.79 -5.73
C ARG A 319 -8.43 24.00 -5.02
N THR A 320 -9.06 24.47 -3.96
CA THR A 320 -8.73 25.75 -3.31
C THR A 320 -8.31 25.58 -1.85
N HIS A 321 -8.62 24.44 -1.25
CA HIS A 321 -8.17 24.08 0.10
C HIS A 321 -7.01 23.10 0.00
N GLY A 322 -6.08 23.20 0.96
CA GLY A 322 -5.01 22.24 1.13
C GLY A 322 -5.54 20.87 1.54
N PRO A 323 -4.71 19.97 2.09
CA PRO A 323 -5.18 18.69 2.61
C PRO A 323 -6.29 18.90 3.66
N PHE A 324 -7.54 18.63 3.29
CA PHE A 324 -8.70 18.79 4.16
C PHE A 324 -9.19 17.43 4.64
N THR A 325 -9.67 17.37 5.89
CA THR A 325 -10.29 16.18 6.45
C THR A 325 -11.80 16.26 6.28
N SER A 326 -12.49 15.12 6.33
CA SER A 326 -13.96 15.08 6.32
C SER A 326 -14.60 15.52 7.66
N VAL A 327 -13.81 16.01 8.62
CA VAL A 327 -14.24 16.21 10.03
C VAL A 327 -14.12 17.67 10.49
N THR A 328 -13.89 18.62 9.58
CA THR A 328 -13.92 20.05 9.93
C THR A 328 -15.32 20.61 9.77
#